data_AF-A0A0Q4DF33-F1
#
_entry.id   AF-A0A0Q4DF33-F1
#
_cell.length_a   1.000
_cell.length_b   1.000
_cell.length_c   1.000
_cell.angle_alpha   90.00
_cell.angle_beta   90.00
_cell.angle_gamma   90.00
#
_symmetry.space_group_name_H-M   'P 1'
#
loop_
_entity.id
_entity.type
_entity.pdbx_description
1 polymer ?
#
loop_
_entity_poly.entity_id
_entity_poly.type
_entity_poly.pdbx_seq_one_letter_code
_entity_poly.pdbx_strand_id
1 'polypeptide(L)'
;MARWAPDTRERLREAAMQLFAERGFDATTVPDIVERAGVTRRTFFRHFGDKREVFFGDDEIPRLAAEMLAAAPADSSPFEIAWAGFQSLAADRFEPRREEIAAARRLVEAEPALRERDLQKQADLRAVLVEGYRARGVEPLHARVVAGVAVELLQTALEQWAADAMRAPLRDHLERVRREMAAVLG
;
A
#
# COMPACT_ATOMS: atom_id res chain seq x y z
N MET A 1 -7.47 5.13 -34.45
CA MET A 1 -6.39 4.64 -33.57
C MET A 1 -6.10 5.69 -32.50
N ALA A 2 -6.86 5.71 -31.40
CA ALA A 2 -6.61 6.61 -30.29
C ALA A 2 -5.49 6.01 -29.42
N ARG A 3 -4.26 6.49 -29.64
CA ARG A 3 -3.08 6.16 -28.84
C ARG A 3 -3.27 6.80 -27.46
N TRP A 4 -3.67 6.01 -26.46
CA TRP A 4 -3.81 6.46 -25.07
C TRP A 4 -2.52 7.15 -24.64
N ALA A 5 -2.56 8.47 -24.44
CA ALA A 5 -1.52 9.14 -23.68
C ALA A 5 -1.76 8.77 -22.21
N PRO A 6 -0.75 8.28 -21.47
CA PRO A 6 -0.90 8.03 -20.04
C PRO A 6 -1.40 9.30 -19.34
N ASP A 7 -2.30 9.13 -18.37
CA ASP A 7 -2.82 10.22 -17.56
C ASP A 7 -1.66 11.05 -16.99
N THR A 8 -1.86 12.38 -16.88
CA THR A 8 -0.82 13.32 -16.43
C THR A 8 -0.22 12.89 -15.10
N ARG A 9 -1.04 12.28 -14.26
CA ARG A 9 -0.62 11.75 -12.98
C ARG A 9 0.29 10.53 -13.09
N GLU A 10 -0.01 9.59 -13.98
CA GLU A 10 0.85 8.41 -14.20
C GLU A 10 2.20 8.85 -14.79
N ARG A 11 2.21 9.82 -15.71
CA ARG A 11 3.47 10.40 -16.22
C ARG A 11 4.34 11.00 -15.13
N LEU A 12 3.73 11.72 -14.19
CA LEU A 12 4.44 12.27 -13.02
C LEU A 12 5.01 11.17 -12.13
N ARG A 13 4.23 10.10 -11.91
CA ARG A 13 4.64 8.95 -11.10
C ARG A 13 5.79 8.19 -11.74
N GLU A 14 5.67 7.86 -13.02
CA GLU A 14 6.69 7.17 -13.80
C GLU A 14 8.01 7.96 -13.81
N ALA A 15 7.95 9.26 -14.09
CA ALA A 15 9.11 10.15 -14.08
C ALA A 15 9.80 10.20 -12.70
N ALA A 16 9.01 10.22 -11.62
CA ALA A 16 9.54 10.22 -10.27
C ALA A 16 10.20 8.89 -9.91
N MET A 17 9.57 7.76 -10.20
CA MET A 17 10.12 6.43 -9.92
C MET A 17 11.43 6.17 -10.69
N GLN A 18 11.51 6.60 -11.95
CA GLN A 18 12.75 6.54 -12.74
C GLN A 18 13.85 7.37 -12.09
N LEU A 19 13.55 8.62 -11.70
CA LEU A 19 14.51 9.50 -11.04
C LEU A 19 14.98 8.97 -9.68
N PHE A 20 14.07 8.40 -8.89
CA PHE A 20 14.42 7.77 -7.63
C PHE A 20 15.36 6.59 -7.83
N ALA A 21 15.15 5.80 -8.89
CA ALA A 21 16.04 4.70 -9.25
C ALA A 21 17.41 5.16 -9.77
N GLU A 22 17.46 6.26 -10.54
CA GLU A 22 18.69 6.76 -11.16
C GLU A 22 19.68 7.41 -10.18
N ARG A 23 19.17 8.18 -9.21
CA ARG A 23 20.00 9.02 -8.33
C ARG A 23 19.58 9.05 -6.87
N GLY A 24 18.57 8.26 -6.49
CA GLY A 24 18.03 8.22 -5.13
C GLY A 24 16.87 9.20 -4.88
N PHE A 25 16.15 8.96 -3.78
CA PHE A 25 14.99 9.76 -3.40
C PHE A 25 15.41 11.18 -3.02
N ASP A 26 16.41 11.33 -2.16
CA ASP A 26 16.85 12.62 -1.63
C ASP A 26 17.41 13.57 -2.68
N ALA A 27 18.23 13.06 -3.60
CA ALA A 27 18.80 13.85 -4.70
C ALA A 27 17.76 14.27 -5.76
N THR A 28 16.53 13.72 -5.70
CA THR A 28 15.46 14.05 -6.65
C THR A 28 14.58 15.18 -6.16
N THR A 29 14.32 16.17 -7.00
CA THR A 29 13.47 17.32 -6.69
C THR A 29 12.19 17.35 -7.54
N VAL A 30 11.11 17.97 -7.04
CA VAL A 30 9.88 18.22 -7.82
C VAL A 30 10.17 18.91 -9.17
N PRO A 31 11.04 19.93 -9.26
CA PRO A 31 11.49 20.50 -10.53
C PRO A 31 11.96 19.47 -11.56
N ASP A 32 12.81 18.53 -11.15
CA ASP A 32 13.33 17.50 -12.06
C ASP A 32 12.23 16.54 -12.52
N ILE A 33 11.30 16.20 -11.62
CA ILE A 33 10.17 15.31 -11.92
C ILE A 33 9.28 15.96 -12.98
N VAL A 34 8.93 17.25 -12.81
CA VAL A 34 8.04 17.93 -13.76
C VAL A 34 8.70 18.19 -15.10
N GLU A 35 10.02 18.45 -15.11
CA GLU A 35 10.80 18.56 -16.34
C GLU A 35 10.77 17.25 -17.12
N ARG A 36 11.05 16.11 -16.46
CA ARG A 36 11.01 14.79 -17.09
C ARG A 36 9.62 14.40 -17.55
N ALA A 37 8.62 14.65 -16.72
CA ALA A 37 7.24 14.38 -17.03
C ALA A 37 6.68 15.34 -18.09
N GLY A 38 7.40 16.40 -18.49
CA GLY A 38 6.94 17.37 -19.49
C GLY A 38 5.71 18.16 -19.04
N VAL A 39 5.64 18.52 -17.75
CA VAL A 39 4.54 19.27 -17.13
C VAL A 39 5.07 20.41 -16.26
N THR A 40 4.17 21.19 -15.66
CA THR A 40 4.54 22.33 -14.80
C THR A 40 4.49 21.96 -13.32
N ARG A 41 5.19 22.73 -12.47
CA ARG A 41 5.05 22.62 -10.99
C ARG A 41 3.61 22.81 -10.53
N ARG A 42 2.86 23.74 -11.14
CA ARG A 42 1.43 23.92 -10.84
C ARG A 42 0.63 22.65 -11.11
N THR A 43 0.95 21.94 -12.20
CA THR A 43 0.35 20.64 -12.50
C THR A 43 0.75 19.59 -11.48
N PHE A 44 2.00 19.51 -11.05
CA PHE A 44 2.42 18.62 -9.97
C PHE A 44 1.60 18.84 -8.69
N PHE A 45 1.56 20.08 -8.19
CA PHE A 45 0.87 20.41 -6.94
C PHE A 45 -0.66 20.28 -7.02
N ARG A 46 -1.22 20.16 -8.22
CA ARG A 46 -2.65 19.81 -8.39
C ARG A 46 -2.90 18.31 -8.14
N HIS A 47 -1.90 17.47 -8.34
CA HIS A 47 -2.01 16.02 -8.20
C HIS A 47 -1.38 15.48 -6.91
N PHE A 48 -0.35 16.15 -6.39
CA PHE A 48 0.44 15.69 -5.24
C PHE A 48 0.86 16.89 -4.39
N GLY A 49 0.61 16.84 -3.08
CA GLY A 49 1.01 17.86 -2.12
C GLY A 49 2.53 17.95 -1.96
N ASP A 50 3.24 16.83 -2.09
CA ASP A 50 4.70 16.78 -2.01
C ASP A 50 5.35 15.62 -2.82
N LYS A 51 6.68 15.52 -2.78
CA LYS A 51 7.47 14.47 -3.46
C LYS A 51 7.20 13.06 -2.91
N ARG A 52 6.86 12.92 -1.63
CA ARG A 52 6.56 11.61 -1.00
C ARG A 52 5.21 11.09 -1.51
N GLU A 53 4.23 11.96 -1.70
CA GLU A 53 2.92 11.55 -2.24
C GLU A 53 2.99 10.99 -3.65
N VAL A 54 3.92 11.48 -4.48
CA VAL A 54 4.14 10.90 -5.82
C VAL A 54 4.56 9.43 -5.73
N PHE A 55 5.29 9.05 -4.68
CA PHE A 55 5.80 7.69 -4.49
C PHE A 55 4.68 6.74 -4.05
N PHE A 56 3.89 7.15 -3.05
CA PHE A 56 2.86 6.27 -2.48
C PHE A 56 1.52 6.30 -3.21
N GLY A 57 1.30 7.22 -4.16
CA GLY A 57 0.02 7.40 -4.84
C GLY A 57 -1.13 7.75 -3.88
N ASP A 58 -2.37 7.62 -4.37
CA ASP A 58 -3.58 7.88 -3.58
C ASP A 58 -3.70 6.98 -2.35
N ASP A 59 -4.53 7.40 -1.40
CA ASP A 59 -5.03 6.59 -0.29
C ASP A 59 -6.08 5.55 -0.77
N GLU A 60 -5.76 4.86 -1.85
CA GLU A 60 -6.66 3.88 -2.47
C GLU A 60 -6.89 2.68 -1.56
N ILE A 61 -5.87 2.24 -0.83
CA ILE A 61 -5.96 1.07 0.05
C ILE A 61 -6.95 1.31 1.21
N PRO A 62 -6.89 2.43 1.98
CA PRO A 62 -7.93 2.76 2.94
C PRO A 62 -9.34 2.83 2.32
N ARG A 63 -9.51 3.43 1.14
CA ARG A 63 -10.82 3.49 0.46
C ARG A 63 -11.37 2.09 0.16
N LEU A 64 -10.54 1.21 -0.39
CA LEU A 64 -10.93 -0.16 -0.72
C LEU A 64 -11.26 -0.97 0.53
N ALA A 65 -10.52 -0.75 1.62
CA ALA A 65 -10.81 -1.38 2.90
C ALA A 65 -12.20 -0.98 3.40
N ALA A 66 -12.57 0.30 3.29
CA ALA A 66 -13.91 0.79 3.63
C ALA A 66 -15.00 0.15 2.75
N GLU A 67 -14.78 0.06 1.43
CA GLU A 67 -15.70 -0.57 0.48
C GLU A 67 -15.90 -2.06 0.78
N MET A 68 -14.81 -2.79 1.05
CA MET A 68 -14.83 -4.18 1.45
C MET A 68 -15.59 -4.39 2.77
N LEU A 69 -15.35 -3.55 3.78
CA LEU A 69 -16.05 -3.60 5.06
C LEU A 69 -17.57 -3.39 4.91
N ALA A 70 -17.96 -2.49 4.01
CA ALA A 70 -19.37 -2.21 3.70
C ALA A 70 -20.03 -3.37 2.93
N ALA A 71 -19.29 -4.04 2.04
CA ALA A 71 -19.79 -5.16 1.24
C ALA A 71 -19.79 -6.51 1.98
N ALA A 72 -19.04 -6.64 3.09
CA ALA A 72 -18.89 -7.91 3.79
C ALA A 72 -20.20 -8.41 4.44
N PRO A 73 -20.51 -9.73 4.36
CA PRO A 73 -21.68 -10.34 5.01
C PRO A 73 -21.76 -10.02 6.50
N ALA A 74 -22.95 -9.77 7.05
CA ALA A 74 -23.14 -9.26 8.41
C ALA A 74 -22.51 -10.13 9.51
N ASP A 75 -22.47 -11.44 9.31
CA ASP A 75 -21.97 -12.48 10.20
C ASP A 75 -20.47 -12.79 10.02
N SER A 76 -19.78 -12.10 9.10
CA SER A 76 -18.36 -12.31 8.86
C SER A 76 -17.51 -11.89 10.06
N SER A 77 -16.56 -12.75 10.44
CA SER A 77 -15.53 -12.45 11.44
C SER A 77 -14.71 -11.23 11.01
N PRO A 78 -14.42 -10.26 11.91
CA PRO A 78 -13.62 -9.07 11.59
C PRO A 78 -12.29 -9.40 10.93
N PHE A 79 -11.59 -10.45 11.41
CA PHE A 79 -10.31 -10.88 10.85
C PHE A 79 -10.46 -11.42 9.43
N GLU A 80 -11.48 -12.27 9.19
CA GLU A 80 -11.69 -12.86 7.86
C GLU A 80 -12.10 -11.81 6.82
N ILE A 81 -12.79 -10.74 7.23
CA ILE A 81 -13.06 -9.61 6.34
C ILE A 81 -11.75 -9.00 5.83
N ALA A 82 -10.83 -8.63 6.73
CA ALA A 82 -9.53 -8.08 6.33
C ALA A 82 -8.72 -9.10 5.52
N TRP A 83 -8.72 -10.37 5.94
CA TRP A 83 -7.99 -11.43 5.25
C TRP A 83 -8.44 -11.60 3.79
N ALA A 84 -9.75 -11.64 3.55
CA ALA A 84 -10.28 -11.70 2.19
C ALA A 84 -9.84 -10.49 1.35
N GLY A 85 -9.86 -9.29 1.93
CA GLY A 85 -9.35 -8.08 1.27
C GLY A 85 -7.89 -8.17 0.88
N PHE A 86 -7.04 -8.68 1.77
CA PHE A 86 -5.62 -8.85 1.49
C PHE A 86 -5.36 -9.87 0.38
N GLN A 87 -6.12 -10.96 0.34
CA GLN A 87 -6.04 -11.94 -0.74
C GLN A 87 -6.44 -11.34 -2.09
N SER A 88 -7.50 -10.52 -2.15
CA SER A 88 -7.88 -9.78 -3.36
C SER A 88 -6.83 -8.75 -3.77
N LEU A 89 -6.32 -7.95 -2.82
CA LEU A 89 -5.25 -6.99 -3.10
C LEU A 89 -3.99 -7.69 -3.63
N ALA A 90 -3.63 -8.84 -3.05
CA ALA A 90 -2.49 -9.62 -3.49
C ALA A 90 -2.63 -10.04 -4.95
N ALA A 91 -3.76 -10.64 -5.32
CA ALA A 91 -4.00 -11.14 -6.67
C ALA A 91 -4.18 -10.02 -7.71
N ASP A 92 -5.00 -9.02 -7.41
CA ASP A 92 -5.49 -8.07 -8.41
C ASP A 92 -4.60 -6.83 -8.56
N ARG A 93 -3.82 -6.49 -7.53
CA ARG A 93 -3.06 -5.24 -7.47
C ARG A 93 -1.57 -5.47 -7.36
N PHE A 94 -1.15 -6.36 -6.46
CA PHE A 94 0.26 -6.46 -6.11
C PHE A 94 1.03 -7.40 -7.02
N GLU A 95 0.50 -8.59 -7.32
CA GLU A 95 1.20 -9.51 -8.21
C GLU A 95 1.44 -8.98 -9.63
N PRO A 96 0.47 -8.33 -10.30
CA PRO A 96 0.70 -7.74 -11.62
C PRO A 96 1.80 -6.68 -11.64
N ARG A 97 2.10 -6.09 -10.47
CA ARG A 97 3.07 -4.99 -10.28
C ARG A 97 4.25 -5.38 -9.39
N ARG A 98 4.55 -6.68 -9.29
CA ARG A 98 5.53 -7.20 -8.33
C ARG A 98 6.86 -6.47 -8.31
N GLU A 99 7.47 -6.30 -9.47
CA GLU A 99 8.81 -5.71 -9.59
C GLU A 99 8.81 -4.24 -9.17
N GLU A 100 7.75 -3.51 -9.55
CA GLU A 100 7.53 -2.13 -9.17
C GLU A 100 7.36 -1.98 -7.64
N ILE A 101 6.53 -2.82 -7.03
CA ILE A 101 6.27 -2.79 -5.60
C ILE A 101 7.50 -3.24 -4.81
N ALA A 102 8.23 -4.26 -5.27
CA ALA A 102 9.47 -4.69 -4.63
C ALA A 102 10.55 -3.59 -4.67
N ALA A 103 10.67 -2.88 -5.80
CA ALA A 103 11.53 -1.71 -5.89
C ALA A 103 11.09 -0.59 -4.95
N ALA A 104 9.79 -0.33 -4.85
CA ALA A 104 9.24 0.63 -3.91
C ALA A 104 9.55 0.23 -2.44
N ARG A 105 9.31 -1.02 -2.03
CA ARG A 105 9.61 -1.47 -0.65
C ARG A 105 11.09 -1.30 -0.30
N ARG A 106 12.02 -1.57 -1.23
CA ARG A 106 13.45 -1.30 -1.02
C ARG A 106 13.75 0.19 -0.81
N LEU A 107 13.09 1.08 -1.55
CA LEU A 107 13.24 2.53 -1.34
C LEU A 107 12.66 2.97 0.00
N VAL A 108 11.51 2.44 0.44
CA VAL A 108 10.95 2.72 1.77
C VAL A 108 11.90 2.29 2.88
N GLU A 109 12.56 1.14 2.71
CA GLU A 109 13.55 0.64 3.67
C GLU A 109 14.86 1.45 3.66
N ALA A 110 15.30 1.94 2.50
CA ALA A 110 16.51 2.75 2.43
C ALA A 110 16.31 4.18 2.97
N GLU A 111 15.11 4.75 2.84
CA GLU A 111 14.87 6.19 3.00
C GLU A 111 13.99 6.50 4.23
N PRO A 112 14.53 7.12 5.31
CA PRO A 112 13.79 7.42 6.54
C PRO A 112 12.49 8.20 6.32
N ALA A 113 12.50 9.19 5.41
CA ALA A 113 11.33 10.02 5.12
C ALA A 113 10.20 9.24 4.43
N LEU A 114 10.54 8.20 3.66
CA LEU A 114 9.54 7.30 3.07
C LEU A 114 9.02 6.32 4.13
N ARG A 115 9.88 5.78 4.99
CA ARG A 115 9.46 4.93 6.11
C ARG A 115 8.47 5.62 7.04
N GLU A 116 8.72 6.88 7.40
CA GLU A 116 7.79 7.68 8.21
C GLU A 116 6.40 7.77 7.55
N ARG A 117 6.38 8.02 6.24
CA ARG A 117 5.13 8.13 5.47
C ARG A 117 4.43 6.78 5.32
N ASP A 118 5.16 5.68 5.16
CA ASP A 118 4.61 4.32 5.12
C ASP A 118 3.92 3.97 6.45
N LEU A 119 4.57 4.27 7.58
CA LEU A 119 3.99 4.07 8.92
C LEU A 119 2.70 4.89 9.11
N GLN A 120 2.65 6.12 8.61
CA GLN A 120 1.41 6.90 8.62
C GLN A 120 0.31 6.22 7.78
N LYS A 121 0.62 5.74 6.58
CA LYS A 121 -0.36 5.02 5.73
C LYS A 121 -0.87 3.74 6.40
N GLN A 122 0.00 3.02 7.11
CA GLN A 122 -0.40 1.85 7.90
C GLN A 122 -1.36 2.24 9.04
N ALA A 123 -1.10 3.36 9.70
CA ALA A 123 -1.99 3.90 10.74
C ALA A 123 -3.36 4.32 10.17
N ASP A 124 -3.37 4.94 8.98
CA ASP A 124 -4.60 5.36 8.31
C ASP A 124 -5.46 4.15 7.90
N LEU A 125 -4.85 3.10 7.34
CA LEU A 125 -5.55 1.84 7.04
C LEU A 125 -6.11 1.19 8.32
N ARG A 126 -5.32 1.15 9.40
CA ARG A 126 -5.76 0.63 10.69
C ARG A 126 -6.97 1.41 11.21
N ALA A 127 -6.96 2.73 11.12
CA ALA A 127 -8.07 3.57 11.56
C ALA A 127 -9.36 3.27 10.78
N VAL A 128 -9.26 3.12 9.45
CA VAL A 128 -10.42 2.72 8.63
C VAL A 128 -10.97 1.35 9.04
N LEU A 129 -10.08 0.37 9.27
CA LEU A 129 -10.51 -0.96 9.73
C LEU A 129 -11.22 -0.88 11.09
N VAL A 130 -10.67 -0.13 12.05
CA VAL A 130 -11.28 0.07 13.37
C VAL A 130 -12.68 0.66 13.25
N GLU A 131 -12.83 1.76 12.51
CA GLU A 131 -14.13 2.41 12.36
C GLU A 131 -15.14 1.54 11.60
N GLY A 132 -14.69 0.81 10.58
CA GLY A 132 -15.53 -0.16 9.87
C GLY A 132 -16.01 -1.31 10.75
N TYR A 133 -15.14 -1.87 11.61
CA TYR A 133 -15.54 -2.90 12.57
C TYR A 133 -16.52 -2.36 13.61
N ARG A 134 -16.30 -1.15 14.12
CA ARG A 134 -17.21 -0.52 15.09
C ARG A 134 -18.59 -0.26 14.50
N ALA A 135 -18.65 0.20 13.25
CA ALA A 135 -19.91 0.37 12.52
C ALA A 135 -20.70 -0.94 12.37
N ARG A 136 -19.99 -2.08 12.42
CA ARG A 136 -20.56 -3.44 12.39
C ARG A 136 -20.85 -4.03 13.77
N GLY A 137 -20.77 -3.21 14.84
CA GLY A 137 -21.10 -3.61 16.21
C GLY A 137 -19.98 -4.36 16.95
N VAL A 138 -18.76 -4.37 16.41
CA VAL A 138 -17.61 -4.98 17.09
C VAL A 138 -17.19 -4.12 18.28
N GLU A 139 -16.91 -4.75 19.41
CA GLU A 139 -16.46 -4.08 20.64
C GLU A 139 -15.15 -3.28 20.39
N PRO A 140 -15.00 -2.05 20.92
CA PRO A 140 -13.87 -1.16 20.63
C PRO A 140 -12.46 -1.72 20.87
N LEU A 141 -12.22 -2.48 21.94
CA LEU A 141 -10.92 -3.12 22.17
C LEU A 141 -10.69 -4.23 21.13
N HIS A 142 -11.68 -5.09 20.87
CA HIS A 142 -11.57 -6.13 19.86
C HIS A 142 -11.31 -5.55 18.45
N ALA A 143 -12.03 -4.50 18.06
CA ALA A 143 -11.82 -3.81 16.78
C ALA A 143 -10.39 -3.28 16.63
N ARG A 144 -9.84 -2.65 17.68
CA ARG A 144 -8.45 -2.14 17.69
C ARG A 144 -7.42 -3.26 17.58
N VAL A 145 -7.60 -4.34 18.35
CA VAL A 145 -6.67 -5.48 18.35
C VAL A 145 -6.68 -6.16 16.98
N VAL A 146 -7.84 -6.51 16.43
CA VAL A 146 -7.94 -7.21 15.15
C VAL A 146 -7.42 -6.35 14.00
N ALA A 147 -7.76 -5.06 13.94
CA ALA A 147 -7.23 -4.16 12.92
C ALA A 147 -5.70 -4.02 13.03
N GLY A 148 -5.17 -3.94 14.25
CA GLY A 148 -3.73 -3.89 14.51
C GLY A 148 -3.01 -5.12 13.97
N VAL A 149 -3.48 -6.30 14.37
CA VAL A 149 -2.93 -7.59 13.94
C VAL A 149 -3.03 -7.76 12.43
N ALA A 150 -4.19 -7.48 11.82
CA ALA A 150 -4.38 -7.63 10.39
C ALA A 150 -3.39 -6.77 9.58
N VAL A 151 -3.21 -5.49 9.96
CA VAL A 151 -2.25 -4.60 9.29
C VAL A 151 -0.82 -5.13 9.46
N GLU A 152 -0.44 -5.59 10.65
CA GLU A 152 0.90 -6.13 10.90
C GLU A 152 1.21 -7.35 10.03
N LEU A 153 0.26 -8.29 9.92
CA LEU A 153 0.40 -9.46 9.06
C LEU A 153 0.57 -9.06 7.59
N LEU A 154 -0.21 -8.11 7.10
CA LEU A 154 -0.09 -7.63 5.73
C LEU A 154 1.31 -7.05 5.47
N GLN A 155 1.79 -6.17 6.34
CA GLN A 155 3.11 -5.54 6.16
C GLN A 155 4.23 -6.57 6.18
N THR A 156 4.20 -7.48 7.15
CA THR A 156 5.17 -8.56 7.28
C THR A 156 5.19 -9.46 6.03
N ALA A 157 4.01 -9.81 5.50
CA ALA A 157 3.92 -10.61 4.27
C ALA A 157 4.44 -9.85 3.05
N LEU A 158 4.16 -8.55 2.94
CA LEU A 158 4.65 -7.71 1.83
C LEU A 158 6.16 -7.59 1.81
N GLU A 159 6.77 -7.41 2.97
CA GLU A 159 8.23 -7.32 3.10
C GLU A 159 8.90 -8.63 2.71
N GLN A 160 8.41 -9.76 3.22
CA GLN A 160 8.93 -11.08 2.83
C GLN A 160 8.74 -11.35 1.34
N TRP A 161 7.57 -11.05 0.78
CA TRP A 161 7.28 -11.25 -0.64
C TRP A 161 8.14 -10.37 -1.56
N ALA A 162 8.42 -9.13 -1.15
CA ALA A 162 9.26 -8.20 -1.91
C ALA A 162 10.75 -8.62 -1.89
N ALA A 163 11.20 -9.26 -0.81
CA ALA A 163 12.55 -9.77 -0.65
C ALA A 163 12.76 -11.19 -1.20
N ASP A 164 11.68 -11.91 -1.55
CA ASP A 164 11.73 -13.32 -1.92
C ASP A 164 12.33 -13.57 -3.33
N ALA A 165 13.57 -14.05 -3.34
CA ALA A 165 14.30 -14.42 -4.55
C ALA A 165 13.67 -15.60 -5.31
N MET A 166 12.93 -16.49 -4.62
CA MET A 166 12.23 -17.61 -5.25
C MET A 166 10.92 -17.20 -5.90
N ARG A 167 10.53 -15.93 -5.73
CA ARG A 167 9.33 -15.33 -6.30
C ARG A 167 8.04 -16.10 -5.97
N ALA A 168 7.90 -16.65 -4.77
CA ALA A 168 6.63 -17.21 -4.33
C ALA A 168 5.55 -16.11 -4.32
N PRO A 169 4.28 -16.44 -4.60
CA PRO A 169 3.22 -15.44 -4.66
C PRO A 169 2.88 -14.90 -3.27
N LEU A 170 2.42 -13.65 -3.18
CA LEU A 170 2.14 -12.93 -1.95
C LEU A 170 1.11 -13.65 -1.08
N ARG A 171 0.13 -14.33 -1.70
CA ARG A 171 -0.82 -15.18 -0.97
C ARG A 171 -0.12 -16.26 -0.13
N ASP A 172 1.01 -16.81 -0.60
CA ASP A 172 1.74 -17.85 0.13
C ASP A 172 2.48 -17.23 1.33
N HIS A 173 2.97 -16.00 1.17
CA HIS A 173 3.55 -15.21 2.27
C HIS A 173 2.49 -14.78 3.29
N LEU A 174 1.30 -14.38 2.85
CA LEU A 174 0.14 -14.13 3.72
C LEU A 174 -0.21 -15.39 4.53
N GLU A 175 -0.41 -16.53 3.87
CA GLU A 175 -0.71 -17.77 4.58
C GLU A 175 0.42 -18.22 5.52
N ARG A 176 1.67 -17.93 5.18
CA ARG A 176 2.80 -18.17 6.08
C ARG A 176 2.71 -17.34 7.35
N VAL A 177 2.56 -16.01 7.25
CA VAL A 177 2.48 -15.15 8.45
C VAL A 177 1.25 -15.46 9.31
N ARG A 178 0.13 -15.88 8.68
CA ARG A 178 -1.06 -16.34 9.41
C ARG A 178 -0.78 -17.62 10.21
N ARG A 179 -0.07 -18.59 9.64
CA ARG A 179 0.33 -19.81 10.35
C ARG A 179 1.29 -19.51 11.50
N GLU A 180 2.26 -18.62 11.30
CA GLU A 180 3.18 -18.20 12.36
C GLU A 180 2.45 -17.50 13.51
N MET A 181 1.50 -16.61 13.20
CA MET A 181 0.65 -15.98 14.22
C MET A 181 -0.12 -17.03 15.04
N ALA A 182 -0.74 -18.01 14.38
CA ALA A 182 -1.45 -19.08 15.08
C ALA A 182 -0.50 -19.88 15.99
N ALA A 183 0.70 -20.23 15.49
CA ALA A 183 1.69 -20.96 16.27
C ALA A 183 2.17 -20.19 17.53
N VAL A 184 2.26 -18.86 17.46
CA VAL A 184 2.66 -18.01 18.59
C VAL A 184 1.55 -17.90 19.65
N LEU A 185 0.28 -17.95 19.25
CA LEU A 185 -0.87 -17.76 20.14
C LEU A 185 -1.36 -19.04 20.83
N GLY A 186 -0.91 -20.22 20.37
CA GLY A 186 -1.31 -21.53 20.90
C GLY A 186 -2.62 -22.05 20.31
#